data_AF-A0A0V0ZR19-F1
#
_entry.id   AF-A0A0V0ZR19-F1
#
_cell.length_a   1.000
_cell.length_b   1.000
_cell.length_c   1.000
_cell.angle_alpha   90.00
_cell.angle_beta   90.00
_cell.angle_gamma   90.00
#
_symmetry.space_group_name_H-M   'P 1'
#
loop_
_entity.id
_entity.type
_entity.pdbx_description
1 polymer ?
#
loop_
_entity_poly.entity_id
_entity_poly.type
_entity_poly.pdbx_seq_one_letter_code
_entity_poly.pdbx_strand_id
1 'polypeptide(L)'
;LAMMRNERTPRILELFAGIGGFRLALQCSKVKYIPVGAYDIDETCNSTYVANFGGDIFRRRNICSLTWNELDQIQSDFWMLSPPCQPFMLSGNRRDVNDSRAEPFIHIIEVLTKMQSFPKYILLENVPGFINSVACTNLTETLEMKGYHSKIFILDPYDFGIPNHRKRAYLIAEHESVDDLVAVDACEQLSNCPKVVCSKPISEFLCTLEETELQKYLVPERLLIHKDCMDIVCRDDTSSNCFTKGYGRYVKGTGSILRCKMQDGTEKLRFFTPSEIQRLMGFPETFGNNYSPKTSTFANVISYWEVV
;
A
#
# COMPACT_ATOMS: atom_id res chain seq x y z
N LEU A 1 -5.26 15.35 11.84
CA LEU A 1 -5.78 15.33 13.24
C LEU A 1 -6.63 16.56 13.63
N ALA A 2 -6.64 17.65 12.85
CA ALA A 2 -7.59 18.77 13.01
C ALA A 2 -8.86 18.66 12.14
N MET A 3 -9.05 17.55 11.41
CA MET A 3 -9.88 17.48 10.19
C MET A 3 -11.38 17.24 10.39
N MET A 4 -11.92 17.21 11.61
CA MET A 4 -13.33 16.81 11.82
C MET A 4 -13.97 17.56 12.96
N ARG A 5 -14.03 18.90 12.84
CA ARG A 5 -14.87 19.72 13.72
C ARG A 5 -16.20 19.97 13.03
N ASN A 6 -17.22 19.32 13.57
CA ASN A 6 -18.65 19.35 13.21
C ASN A 6 -19.07 18.59 11.94
N GLU A 7 -20.23 17.92 12.08
CA GLU A 7 -21.08 17.31 11.04
C GLU A 7 -20.75 15.90 10.52
N ARG A 8 -21.38 14.90 11.17
CA ARG A 8 -21.52 13.47 10.78
C ARG A 8 -20.22 12.66 10.69
N THR A 9 -20.30 11.39 11.11
CA THR A 9 -19.19 10.43 10.95
C THR A 9 -18.97 10.13 9.46
N PRO A 10 -17.76 10.34 8.91
CA PRO A 10 -17.50 10.21 7.48
C PRO A 10 -17.68 8.77 6.99
N ARG A 11 -18.28 8.65 5.81
CA ARG A 11 -18.50 7.39 5.10
C ARG A 11 -17.35 7.13 4.14
N ILE A 12 -16.62 6.03 4.36
CA ILE A 12 -15.39 5.72 3.63
C ILE A 12 -15.59 4.55 2.68
N LEU A 13 -15.23 4.78 1.41
CA LEU A 13 -15.20 3.78 0.35
C LEU A 13 -13.74 3.43 0.03
N GLU A 14 -13.41 2.13 0.06
CA GLU A 14 -12.10 1.61 -0.32
C GLU A 14 -12.19 0.98 -1.72
N LEU A 15 -11.42 1.50 -2.67
CA LEU A 15 -11.28 0.95 -4.02
C LEU A 15 -9.87 0.38 -4.18
N PHE A 16 -9.75 -0.79 -4.82
CA PHE A 16 -8.50 -1.56 -4.82
C PHE A 16 -8.06 -1.91 -3.40
N ALA A 17 -9.01 -2.43 -2.60
CA ALA A 17 -8.85 -2.56 -1.15
C ALA A 17 -7.73 -3.52 -0.74
N GLY A 18 -7.34 -4.45 -1.62
CA GLY A 18 -6.37 -5.49 -1.32
C GLY A 18 -6.75 -6.22 -0.03
N ILE A 19 -5.79 -6.32 0.87
CA ILE A 19 -5.98 -6.93 2.20
C ILE A 19 -6.45 -5.94 3.27
N GLY A 20 -6.66 -4.67 2.93
CA GLY A 20 -7.18 -3.65 3.84
C GLY A 20 -6.09 -2.91 4.61
N GLY A 21 -5.05 -2.45 3.90
CA GLY A 21 -4.04 -1.57 4.49
C GLY A 21 -4.61 -0.22 4.93
N PHE A 22 -5.37 0.43 4.05
CA PHE A 22 -6.10 1.65 4.41
C PHE A 22 -7.09 1.41 5.55
N ARG A 23 -7.83 0.30 5.50
CA ARG A 23 -8.69 -0.13 6.60
C ARG A 23 -7.97 -0.19 7.95
N LEU A 24 -6.80 -0.81 7.98
CA LEU A 24 -5.97 -0.88 9.19
C LEU A 24 -5.48 0.50 9.61
N ALA A 25 -4.96 1.30 8.67
CA ALA A 25 -4.47 2.66 8.96
C ALA A 25 -5.58 3.52 9.60
N LEU A 26 -6.81 3.41 9.11
CA LEU A 26 -7.98 4.06 9.70
C LEU A 26 -8.24 3.59 11.14
N GLN A 27 -8.20 2.28 11.42
CA GLN A 27 -8.32 1.76 12.79
C GLN A 27 -7.21 2.32 13.72
N CYS A 28 -5.97 2.32 13.25
CA CYS A 28 -4.82 2.85 13.99
C CYS A 28 -4.91 4.36 14.25
N SER A 29 -5.51 5.12 13.33
CA SER A 29 -5.71 6.57 13.47
C SER A 29 -6.69 6.96 14.58
N LYS A 30 -7.53 6.01 15.03
CA LYS A 30 -8.63 6.22 16.00
C LYS A 30 -9.67 7.26 15.55
N VAL A 31 -9.65 7.66 14.29
CA VAL A 31 -10.69 8.51 13.69
C VAL A 31 -11.99 7.72 13.62
N LYS A 32 -13.12 8.35 13.95
CA LYS A 32 -14.44 7.73 13.77
C LYS A 32 -14.80 7.76 12.29
N TYR A 33 -15.24 6.63 11.74
CA TYR A 33 -15.67 6.51 10.35
C TYR A 33 -16.76 5.43 10.21
N ILE A 34 -17.42 5.39 9.06
CA ILE A 34 -18.35 4.33 8.66
C ILE A 34 -17.82 3.71 7.36
N PRO A 35 -17.38 2.44 7.32
CA PRO A 35 -17.12 1.77 6.04
C PRO A 35 -18.41 1.62 5.25
N VAL A 36 -18.37 1.94 3.97
CA VAL A 36 -19.54 1.79 3.08
C VAL A 36 -19.29 0.87 1.89
N GLY A 37 -18.04 0.50 1.65
CA GLY A 37 -17.68 -0.52 0.68
C GLY A 37 -16.17 -0.72 0.62
N ALA A 38 -15.75 -1.94 0.28
CA ALA A 38 -14.38 -2.28 -0.06
C ALA A 38 -14.39 -3.15 -1.32
N TYR A 39 -13.73 -2.71 -2.39
CA TYR A 39 -13.78 -3.36 -3.70
C TYR A 39 -12.40 -3.85 -4.12
N ASP A 40 -12.32 -5.14 -4.44
CA ASP A 40 -11.16 -5.77 -5.06
C ASP A 40 -11.61 -6.98 -5.90
N ILE A 41 -10.78 -7.42 -6.85
CA ILE A 41 -11.06 -8.58 -7.70
C ILE A 41 -10.37 -9.85 -7.19
N ASP A 42 -9.28 -9.72 -6.43
CA ASP A 42 -8.43 -10.83 -5.97
C ASP A 42 -9.09 -11.56 -4.80
N GLU A 43 -9.39 -12.85 -5.00
CA GLU A 43 -10.03 -13.73 -4.01
C GLU A 43 -9.15 -13.96 -2.76
N THR A 44 -7.84 -13.90 -2.94
CA THR A 44 -6.90 -14.10 -1.84
C THR A 44 -6.79 -12.85 -0.96
N CYS A 45 -6.80 -11.68 -1.60
CA CYS A 45 -6.95 -10.40 -0.90
C CYS A 45 -8.26 -10.36 -0.11
N ASN A 46 -9.36 -10.73 -0.76
CA ASN A 46 -10.69 -10.85 -0.14
C ASN A 46 -10.66 -11.69 1.13
N SER A 47 -10.15 -12.91 1.05
CA SER A 47 -10.12 -13.83 2.21
C SER A 47 -9.37 -13.24 3.41
N THR A 48 -8.25 -12.54 3.14
CA THR A 48 -7.47 -11.88 4.19
C THR A 48 -8.18 -10.65 4.75
N TYR A 49 -8.78 -9.81 3.89
CA TYR A 49 -9.57 -8.65 4.32
C TYR A 49 -10.72 -9.09 5.23
N VAL A 50 -11.51 -10.08 4.80
CA VAL A 50 -12.67 -10.60 5.52
C VAL A 50 -12.28 -11.20 6.86
N ALA A 51 -11.17 -11.94 6.92
CA ALA A 51 -10.67 -12.53 8.17
C ALA A 51 -10.29 -11.49 9.24
N ASN A 52 -9.94 -10.26 8.82
CA ASN A 52 -9.51 -9.18 9.72
C ASN A 52 -10.62 -8.17 10.01
N PHE A 53 -11.53 -7.92 9.05
CA PHE A 53 -12.47 -6.80 9.12
C PHE A 53 -13.94 -7.18 8.96
N GLY A 54 -14.23 -8.46 8.68
CA GLY A 54 -15.56 -8.95 8.34
C GLY A 54 -15.89 -8.79 6.85
N GLY A 55 -16.93 -9.49 6.39
CA GLY A 55 -17.31 -9.56 4.97
C GLY A 55 -18.43 -8.61 4.54
N ASP A 56 -19.11 -7.97 5.48
CA ASP A 56 -20.37 -7.26 5.21
C ASP A 56 -20.25 -6.13 4.18
N ILE A 57 -19.09 -5.48 4.13
CA ILE A 57 -18.81 -4.35 3.24
C ILE A 57 -17.90 -4.71 2.06
N PHE A 58 -17.25 -5.87 2.10
CA PHE A 58 -16.35 -6.27 1.03
C PHE A 58 -17.15 -6.75 -0.18
N ARG A 59 -16.74 -6.35 -1.38
CA ARG A 59 -17.38 -6.65 -2.65
C ARG A 59 -16.31 -7.14 -3.62
N ARG A 60 -16.30 -8.44 -3.87
CA ARG A 60 -15.47 -9.02 -4.94
C ARG A 60 -16.05 -8.64 -6.30
N ARG A 61 -15.58 -7.54 -6.88
CA ARG A 61 -16.05 -7.03 -8.18
C ARG A 61 -14.89 -6.43 -8.95
N ASN A 62 -14.94 -6.60 -10.27
CA ASN A 62 -14.07 -5.84 -11.16
C ASN A 62 -14.43 -4.35 -11.06
N ILE A 63 -13.44 -3.50 -10.80
CA ILE A 63 -13.59 -2.04 -10.73
C ILE A 63 -14.18 -1.49 -12.04
N CYS A 64 -13.82 -2.04 -13.21
CA CYS A 64 -14.38 -1.64 -14.51
C CYS A 64 -15.91 -1.87 -14.61
N SER A 65 -16.49 -2.67 -13.71
CA SER A 65 -17.95 -2.90 -13.66
C SER A 65 -18.71 -1.87 -12.82
N LEU A 66 -18.01 -0.98 -12.11
CA LEU A 66 -18.64 0.01 -11.23
C LEU A 66 -19.07 1.23 -12.05
N THR A 67 -20.35 1.57 -12.00
CA THR A 67 -20.89 2.75 -12.68
C THR A 67 -20.88 3.98 -11.78
N TRP A 68 -20.86 5.17 -12.38
CA TRP A 68 -20.96 6.44 -11.63
C TRP A 68 -22.24 6.49 -10.77
N ASN A 69 -23.36 5.97 -11.29
CA ASN A 69 -24.64 5.97 -10.56
C ASN A 69 -24.61 5.02 -9.35
N GLU A 70 -23.98 3.85 -9.47
CA GLU A 70 -23.77 2.97 -8.31
C GLU A 70 -22.91 3.66 -7.24
N LEU A 71 -21.82 4.34 -7.64
CA LEU A 71 -20.95 5.03 -6.68
C LEU A 71 -21.62 6.24 -6.04
N ASP A 72 -22.42 7.01 -6.79
CA ASP A 72 -23.24 8.09 -6.24
C ASP A 72 -24.24 7.54 -5.19
N GLN A 73 -24.88 6.39 -5.44
CA GLN A 73 -25.82 5.77 -4.51
C GLN A 73 -25.18 5.30 -3.19
N ILE A 74 -23.88 5.02 -3.17
CA ILE A 74 -23.15 4.67 -1.93
C ILE A 74 -23.09 5.86 -0.97
N GLN A 75 -23.14 7.09 -1.48
CA GLN A 75 -23.12 8.34 -0.69
C GLN A 75 -21.91 8.35 0.27
N SER A 76 -20.71 8.12 -0.26
CA SER A 76 -19.45 8.15 0.48
C SER A 76 -18.87 9.56 0.54
N ASP A 77 -18.33 9.94 1.69
CA ASP A 77 -17.65 11.23 1.89
C ASP A 77 -16.15 11.17 1.53
N PHE A 78 -15.54 9.98 1.57
CA PHE A 78 -14.11 9.82 1.37
C PHE A 78 -13.81 8.54 0.58
N TRP A 79 -13.09 8.67 -0.53
CA TRP A 79 -12.51 7.54 -1.25
C TRP A 79 -11.04 7.34 -0.91
N MET A 80 -10.66 6.08 -0.67
CA MET A 80 -9.27 5.66 -0.54
C MET A 80 -8.96 4.67 -1.66
N LEU A 81 -7.91 4.93 -2.45
CA LEU A 81 -7.56 4.16 -3.63
C LEU A 81 -6.08 3.78 -3.64
N SER A 82 -5.80 2.54 -4.01
CA SER A 82 -4.44 2.00 -4.22
C SER A 82 -4.38 1.20 -5.53
N PRO A 83 -4.57 1.87 -6.69
CA PRO A 83 -4.64 1.21 -7.98
C PRO A 83 -3.32 0.50 -8.34
N PRO A 84 -3.36 -0.62 -9.09
CA PRO A 84 -2.18 -1.40 -9.42
C PRO A 84 -1.18 -0.59 -10.25
N CYS A 85 0.11 -0.72 -9.91
CA CYS A 85 1.17 0.12 -10.46
C CYS A 85 1.85 -0.41 -11.74
N GLN A 86 1.10 -0.68 -12.81
CA GLN A 86 1.71 -1.19 -14.06
C GLN A 86 0.97 -0.73 -15.32
N PRO A 87 1.74 -0.38 -16.37
CA PRO A 87 2.63 0.77 -16.46
C PRO A 87 1.80 2.03 -16.71
N PHE A 88 1.82 2.97 -15.75
CA PHE A 88 1.30 4.30 -16.03
C PHE A 88 2.25 4.97 -17.01
N MET A 89 1.77 5.18 -18.23
CA MET A 89 2.56 5.64 -19.38
C MET A 89 3.42 6.86 -19.01
N LEU A 90 4.74 6.73 -19.14
CA LEU A 90 5.65 7.87 -19.06
C LEU A 90 5.34 8.81 -20.24
N SER A 91 5.18 10.11 -19.95
CA SER A 91 5.02 11.15 -20.96
C SER A 91 6.19 11.14 -21.95
N GLY A 92 6.02 10.46 -23.09
CA GLY A 92 7.03 10.34 -24.15
C GLY A 92 7.09 8.99 -24.86
N ASN A 93 6.69 7.88 -24.21
CA ASN A 93 6.71 6.55 -24.82
C ASN A 93 5.28 6.08 -25.13
N ARG A 94 4.78 6.41 -26.33
CA ARG A 94 3.48 5.98 -26.91
C ARG A 94 3.41 4.46 -27.21
N ARG A 95 4.12 3.59 -26.50
CA ARG A 95 4.25 2.18 -26.89
C ARG A 95 3.28 1.20 -26.23
N ASP A 96 2.51 1.57 -25.21
CA ASP A 96 1.56 0.65 -24.58
C ASP A 96 0.17 1.29 -24.34
N VAL A 97 -0.48 1.73 -25.43
CA VAL A 97 -1.88 2.21 -25.41
C VAL A 97 -2.89 1.09 -25.06
N ASN A 98 -2.42 -0.16 -24.90
CA ASN A 98 -3.26 -1.36 -24.73
C ASN A 98 -2.98 -2.16 -23.44
N ASP A 99 -2.37 -1.57 -22.40
CA ASP A 99 -2.19 -2.32 -21.15
C ASP A 99 -3.51 -2.39 -20.35
N SER A 100 -4.17 -3.54 -20.41
CA SER A 100 -5.41 -3.83 -19.68
C SER A 100 -5.29 -3.71 -18.15
N ARG A 101 -4.07 -3.65 -17.60
CA ARG A 101 -3.85 -3.49 -16.15
C ARG A 101 -4.08 -2.06 -15.68
N ALA A 102 -3.96 -1.06 -16.55
CA ALA A 102 -4.26 0.34 -16.22
C ALA A 102 -5.75 0.68 -16.40
N GLU A 103 -6.49 -0.14 -17.14
CA GLU A 103 -7.92 0.04 -17.45
C GLU A 103 -8.79 0.30 -16.21
N PRO A 104 -8.64 -0.44 -15.09
CA PRO A 104 -9.45 -0.19 -13.90
C PRO A 104 -9.27 1.21 -13.32
N PHE A 105 -8.06 1.76 -13.36
CA PHE A 105 -7.80 3.10 -12.84
C PHE A 105 -8.29 4.18 -13.79
N ILE A 106 -8.07 4.01 -15.09
CA ILE A 106 -8.62 4.91 -16.13
C ILE A 106 -10.14 4.95 -16.03
N HIS A 107 -10.78 3.80 -15.84
CA HIS A 107 -12.22 3.70 -15.64
C HIS A 107 -12.70 4.52 -14.42
N ILE A 108 -11.98 4.50 -13.30
CA ILE A 108 -12.33 5.33 -12.13
C ILE A 108 -12.22 6.83 -12.45
N ILE A 109 -11.21 7.25 -13.21
CA ILE A 109 -11.10 8.65 -13.67
C ILE A 109 -12.32 9.00 -14.54
N GLU A 110 -12.71 8.14 -15.49
CA GLU A 110 -13.90 8.34 -16.31
C GLU A 110 -15.20 8.38 -15.49
N VAL A 111 -15.31 7.55 -14.46
CA VAL A 111 -16.45 7.56 -13.54
C VAL A 111 -16.53 8.91 -12.81
N LEU A 112 -15.42 9.42 -12.29
CA LEU A 112 -15.37 10.75 -11.64
C LEU A 112 -15.88 11.86 -12.57
N THR A 113 -15.61 11.78 -13.89
CA THR A 113 -16.12 12.79 -14.83
C THR A 113 -17.66 12.81 -14.92
N LYS A 114 -18.33 11.68 -14.66
CA LYS A 114 -19.78 11.49 -14.85
C LYS A 114 -20.59 11.60 -13.55
N MET A 115 -19.95 11.42 -12.41
CA MET A 115 -20.59 11.51 -11.09
C MET A 115 -21.32 12.84 -10.89
N GLN A 116 -22.39 12.79 -10.10
CA GLN A 116 -23.16 13.95 -9.67
C GLN A 116 -23.02 14.22 -8.17
N SER A 117 -22.64 13.19 -7.39
CA SER A 117 -22.45 13.27 -5.94
C SER A 117 -21.01 12.93 -5.58
N PHE A 118 -20.13 13.93 -5.58
CA PHE A 118 -18.71 13.73 -5.35
C PHE A 118 -18.37 13.45 -3.87
N PRO A 119 -17.37 12.60 -3.58
CA PRO A 119 -16.81 12.54 -2.22
C PRO A 119 -16.18 13.89 -1.86
N LYS A 120 -16.11 14.21 -0.57
CA LYS A 120 -15.43 15.42 -0.10
C LYS A 120 -13.90 15.26 -0.17
N TYR A 121 -13.44 14.02 -0.02
CA TYR A 121 -12.02 13.69 0.04
C TYR A 121 -11.67 12.51 -0.86
N ILE A 122 -10.50 12.57 -1.48
CA ILE A 122 -9.89 11.45 -2.20
C ILE A 122 -8.45 11.31 -1.73
N LEU A 123 -8.06 10.10 -1.33
CA LEU A 123 -6.68 9.73 -1.00
C LEU A 123 -6.27 8.60 -1.94
N LEU A 124 -5.19 8.82 -2.67
CA LEU A 124 -4.62 7.83 -3.56
C LEU A 124 -3.18 7.54 -3.17
N GLU A 125 -2.83 6.27 -3.05
CA GLU A 125 -1.46 5.78 -2.93
C GLU A 125 -1.01 5.17 -4.26
N ASN A 126 0.25 5.40 -4.61
CA ASN A 126 0.89 4.81 -5.79
C ASN A 126 2.43 4.83 -5.67
N VAL A 127 3.15 4.24 -6.62
CA VAL A 127 4.62 4.34 -6.64
C VAL A 127 5.09 5.74 -7.05
N PRO A 128 6.32 6.16 -6.72
CA PRO A 128 6.84 7.49 -7.08
C PRO A 128 6.80 7.82 -8.58
N GLY A 129 6.97 6.83 -9.45
CA GLY A 129 6.89 7.01 -10.91
C GLY A 129 5.51 7.46 -11.41
N PHE A 130 4.44 7.26 -10.64
CA PHE A 130 3.08 7.70 -10.95
C PHE A 130 3.00 9.20 -11.26
N ILE A 131 3.77 10.02 -10.52
CA ILE A 131 3.73 11.49 -10.59
C ILE A 131 3.99 12.01 -12.03
N ASN A 132 4.83 11.30 -12.79
CA ASN A 132 5.21 11.68 -14.15
C ASN A 132 4.40 10.96 -15.24
N SER A 133 3.31 10.31 -14.85
CA SER A 133 2.50 9.50 -15.77
C SER A 133 1.31 10.26 -16.34
N VAL A 134 0.88 9.87 -17.54
CA VAL A 134 -0.34 10.39 -18.17
C VAL A 134 -1.57 10.16 -17.28
N ALA A 135 -1.63 9.04 -16.55
CA ALA A 135 -2.74 8.74 -15.67
C ALA A 135 -2.83 9.71 -14.48
N CYS A 136 -1.68 10.16 -13.95
CA CYS A 136 -1.64 11.19 -12.92
C CYS A 136 -2.13 12.54 -13.48
N THR A 137 -1.64 12.93 -14.67
CA THR A 137 -2.11 14.17 -15.34
C THR A 137 -3.63 14.15 -15.56
N ASN A 138 -4.16 13.07 -16.13
CA ASN A 138 -5.60 12.92 -16.37
C ASN A 138 -6.41 12.97 -15.07
N LEU A 139 -5.92 12.35 -13.99
CA LEU A 139 -6.56 12.40 -12.68
C LEU A 139 -6.56 13.84 -12.14
N THR A 140 -5.42 14.53 -12.12
CA THR A 140 -5.32 15.88 -11.56
C THR A 140 -6.17 16.90 -12.32
N GLU A 141 -6.19 16.82 -13.66
CA GLU A 141 -7.06 17.65 -14.50
C GLU A 141 -8.54 17.35 -14.24
N THR A 142 -8.90 16.07 -14.09
CA THR A 142 -10.28 15.66 -13.77
C THR A 142 -10.71 16.17 -12.40
N LEU A 143 -9.84 16.06 -11.39
CA LEU A 143 -10.08 16.57 -10.05
C LEU A 143 -10.29 18.09 -10.06
N GLU A 144 -9.42 18.83 -10.73
CA GLU A 144 -9.53 20.29 -10.84
C GLU A 144 -10.84 20.71 -11.54
N MET A 145 -11.20 20.08 -12.67
CA MET A 145 -12.47 20.33 -13.34
C MET A 145 -13.70 20.00 -12.48
N LYS A 146 -13.54 19.14 -11.46
CA LYS A 146 -14.59 18.77 -10.51
C LYS A 146 -14.50 19.54 -9.20
N GLY A 147 -13.76 20.66 -9.15
CA GLY A 147 -13.71 21.53 -7.98
C GLY A 147 -12.86 20.99 -6.83
N TYR A 148 -11.90 20.10 -7.10
CA TYR A 148 -10.96 19.64 -6.08
C TYR A 148 -9.65 20.43 -6.12
N HIS A 149 -9.16 20.74 -4.93
CA HIS A 149 -7.78 21.10 -4.71
C HIS A 149 -6.99 19.83 -4.35
N SER A 150 -5.89 19.56 -5.07
CA SER A 150 -5.08 18.37 -4.81
C SER A 150 -3.60 18.69 -4.64
N LYS A 151 -2.92 17.90 -3.82
CA LYS A 151 -1.46 17.91 -3.65
C LYS A 151 -0.93 16.49 -3.68
N ILE A 152 0.28 16.35 -4.22
CA ILE A 152 1.02 15.08 -4.27
C ILE A 152 2.30 15.22 -3.47
N PHE A 153 2.60 14.22 -2.65
CA PHE A 153 3.82 14.15 -1.85
C PHE A 153 4.39 12.73 -1.84
N ILE A 154 5.68 12.60 -1.55
CA ILE A 154 6.36 11.30 -1.46
C ILE A 154 6.73 11.04 -0.01
N LEU A 155 6.30 9.90 0.52
CA LEU A 155 6.68 9.43 1.86
C LEU A 155 7.46 8.12 1.78
N ASP A 156 8.37 7.93 2.72
CA ASP A 156 9.12 6.69 2.93
C ASP A 156 8.95 6.28 4.42
N PRO A 157 8.52 5.05 4.76
CA PRO A 157 8.48 4.60 6.16
C PRO A 157 9.79 4.81 6.91
N TYR A 158 10.93 4.78 6.20
CA TYR A 158 12.24 5.13 6.73
C TYR A 158 12.29 6.53 7.37
N ASP A 159 11.60 7.51 6.79
CA ASP A 159 11.52 8.87 7.33
C ASP A 159 10.74 8.93 8.66
N PHE A 160 10.00 7.87 9.01
CA PHE A 160 9.21 7.73 10.23
C PHE A 160 9.79 6.72 11.23
N GLY A 161 11.06 6.32 11.05
CA GLY A 161 11.79 5.47 11.98
C GLY A 161 11.59 3.96 11.80
N ILE A 162 10.97 3.55 10.68
CA ILE A 162 10.84 2.14 10.30
C ILE A 162 12.02 1.74 9.40
N PRO A 163 12.75 0.65 9.68
CA PRO A 163 13.94 0.26 8.91
C PRO A 163 13.60 -0.40 7.57
N ASN A 164 12.75 0.23 6.77
CA ASN A 164 12.38 -0.22 5.45
C ASN A 164 12.19 0.96 4.50
N HIS A 165 12.94 0.95 3.40
CA HIS A 165 12.69 1.87 2.29
C HIS A 165 11.48 1.42 1.50
N ARG A 166 10.44 2.24 1.45
CA ARG A 166 9.24 2.01 0.66
C ARG A 166 8.64 3.35 0.23
N LYS A 167 9.37 4.06 -0.61
CA LYS A 167 8.88 5.33 -1.18
C LYS A 167 7.57 5.12 -1.92
N ARG A 168 6.57 5.92 -1.60
CA ARG A 168 5.26 5.98 -2.25
C ARG A 168 4.80 7.42 -2.45
N ALA A 169 4.16 7.65 -3.59
CA ALA A 169 3.45 8.87 -3.89
C ALA A 169 2.05 8.79 -3.27
N TYR A 170 1.66 9.86 -2.59
CA TYR A 170 0.33 10.03 -2.05
C TYR A 170 -0.27 11.28 -2.66
N LEU A 171 -1.45 11.15 -3.26
CA LEU A 171 -2.27 12.27 -3.69
C LEU A 171 -3.41 12.42 -2.69
N ILE A 172 -3.55 13.61 -2.12
CA ILE A 172 -4.74 14.00 -1.38
C ILE A 172 -5.49 15.06 -2.19
N ALA A 173 -6.81 14.90 -2.29
CA ALA A 173 -7.69 15.87 -2.91
C ALA A 173 -8.86 16.20 -1.96
N GLU A 174 -9.19 17.48 -1.90
CA GLU A 174 -10.26 18.05 -1.08
C GLU A 174 -11.17 18.89 -1.98
N HIS A 175 -12.47 18.61 -1.95
CA HIS A 175 -13.45 19.31 -2.76
C HIS A 175 -13.74 20.71 -2.17
N GLU A 176 -13.94 21.72 -3.02
CA GLU A 176 -14.21 23.12 -2.64
C GLU A 176 -15.46 23.33 -1.78
N SER A 177 -16.30 22.29 -1.66
CA SER A 177 -17.49 22.29 -0.78
C SER A 177 -17.16 22.00 0.69
N VAL A 178 -15.89 21.72 1.02
CA VAL A 178 -15.42 21.60 2.40
C VAL A 178 -15.01 22.98 2.90
N ASP A 179 -15.64 23.42 4.00
CA ASP A 179 -15.26 24.65 4.69
C ASP A 179 -13.86 24.50 5.31
N ASP A 180 -12.99 25.48 5.05
CA ASP A 180 -11.56 25.52 5.43
C ASP A 180 -10.74 24.35 4.84
N LEU A 181 -10.03 24.57 3.71
CA LEU A 181 -9.17 23.60 3.00
C LEU A 181 -7.95 23.11 3.82
N VAL A 182 -8.21 22.48 4.97
CA VAL A 182 -7.22 22.14 5.99
C VAL A 182 -6.43 20.90 5.59
N ALA A 183 -6.98 20.03 4.73
CA ALA A 183 -6.35 18.74 4.43
C ALA A 183 -5.11 18.89 3.57
N VAL A 184 -5.27 19.68 2.50
CA VAL A 184 -4.21 19.94 1.53
C VAL A 184 -3.05 20.71 2.18
N ASP A 185 -3.34 21.64 3.08
CA ASP A 185 -2.32 22.41 3.81
C ASP A 185 -1.63 21.59 4.91
N ALA A 186 -2.37 20.73 5.61
CA ALA A 186 -1.76 19.81 6.59
C ALA A 186 -0.80 18.81 5.93
N CYS A 187 -1.07 18.37 4.69
CA CYS A 187 -0.19 17.48 3.94
C CYS A 187 1.09 18.17 3.44
N GLU A 188 1.03 19.46 3.11
CA GLU A 188 2.23 20.25 2.83
C GLU A 188 3.13 20.36 4.08
N GLN A 189 2.54 20.54 5.25
CA GLN A 189 3.27 20.54 6.52
C GLN A 189 3.90 19.18 6.83
N LEU A 190 3.24 18.06 6.49
CA LEU A 190 3.79 16.71 6.64
C LEU A 190 5.03 16.49 5.76
N SER A 191 5.02 17.01 4.53
CA SER A 191 6.18 16.95 3.62
C SER A 191 7.39 17.72 4.19
N ASN A 192 7.13 18.71 5.02
CA ASN A 192 8.12 19.55 5.70
C ASN A 192 8.39 19.11 7.15
N CYS A 193 7.78 18.03 7.63
CA CYS A 193 7.93 17.55 8.99
C CYS A 193 9.36 17.01 9.22
N PRO A 194 9.99 17.24 10.38
CA PRO A 194 11.30 16.69 10.67
C PRO A 194 11.27 15.17 10.57
N LYS A 195 12.05 14.63 9.64
CA LYS A 195 12.24 13.19 9.48
C LYS A 195 12.87 12.63 10.76
N VAL A 196 12.42 11.45 11.19
CA VAL A 196 13.00 10.78 12.36
C VAL A 196 14.48 10.55 12.09
N VAL A 197 15.34 11.10 12.96
CA VAL A 197 16.80 11.16 12.77
C VAL A 197 17.45 9.77 12.88
N CYS A 198 16.77 8.80 13.49
CA CYS A 198 17.30 7.46 13.70
C CYS A 198 16.18 6.41 13.55
N SER A 199 16.30 5.56 12.53
CA SER A 199 15.44 4.39 12.36
C SER A 199 15.80 3.30 13.36
N LYS A 200 14.78 2.54 13.80
CA LYS A 200 14.95 1.39 14.68
C LYS A 200 15.82 0.31 14.03
N PRO A 201 16.55 -0.51 14.79
CA PRO A 201 17.30 -1.62 14.21
C PRO A 201 16.33 -2.68 13.67
N ILE A 202 16.74 -3.38 12.60
CA ILE A 202 15.99 -4.49 12.00
C ILE A 202 15.62 -5.55 13.06
N SER A 203 16.48 -5.76 14.06
CA SER A 203 16.27 -6.71 15.14
C SER A 203 14.94 -6.56 15.89
N GLU A 204 14.37 -5.36 16.00
CA GLU A 204 13.06 -5.13 16.62
C GLU A 204 11.90 -5.78 15.85
N PHE A 205 12.09 -6.06 14.56
CA PHE A 205 11.06 -6.59 13.66
C PHE A 205 11.21 -8.09 13.43
N LEU A 206 12.32 -8.70 13.85
CA LEU A 206 12.61 -10.12 13.60
C LEU A 206 11.80 -11.06 14.48
N CYS A 207 11.42 -12.21 13.93
CA CYS A 207 10.79 -13.29 14.69
C CYS A 207 11.85 -14.09 15.44
N THR A 208 11.46 -14.64 16.59
CA THR A 208 12.22 -15.73 17.20
C THR A 208 11.79 -17.00 16.48
N LEU A 209 12.73 -17.65 15.78
CA LEU A 209 12.46 -18.82 14.95
C LEU A 209 13.17 -20.03 15.54
N GLU A 210 12.46 -21.15 15.62
CA GLU A 210 13.08 -22.45 15.88
C GLU A 210 13.95 -22.86 14.69
N GLU A 211 14.96 -23.71 14.93
CA GLU A 211 15.93 -24.13 13.91
C GLU A 211 15.24 -24.76 12.68
N THR A 212 14.20 -25.56 12.90
CA THR A 212 13.43 -26.20 11.82
C THR A 212 12.64 -25.21 10.97
N GLU A 213 12.28 -24.05 11.54
CA GLU A 213 11.60 -22.98 10.81
C GLU A 213 12.60 -22.09 10.08
N LEU A 214 13.72 -21.75 10.73
CA LEU A 214 14.82 -20.99 10.14
C LEU A 214 15.30 -21.64 8.84
N GLN A 215 15.44 -22.97 8.82
CA GLN A 215 15.87 -23.72 7.64
C GLN A 215 14.97 -23.53 6.41
N LYS A 216 13.67 -23.29 6.60
CA LYS A 216 12.72 -23.05 5.50
C LYS A 216 13.00 -21.74 4.75
N TYR A 217 13.69 -20.82 5.40
CA TYR A 217 13.94 -19.47 4.90
C TYR A 217 15.39 -19.25 4.46
N LEU A 218 16.28 -20.23 4.62
CA LEU A 218 17.66 -20.13 4.15
C LEU A 218 17.69 -19.90 2.64
N VAL A 219 18.61 -19.05 2.19
CA VAL A 219 18.88 -18.85 0.76
C VAL A 219 19.50 -20.14 0.22
N PRO A 220 18.86 -20.80 -0.77
CA PRO A 220 19.40 -22.02 -1.36
C PRO A 220 20.80 -21.80 -1.95
N GLU A 221 21.70 -22.79 -1.82
CA GLU A 221 23.10 -22.69 -2.29
C GLU A 221 23.20 -22.29 -3.77
N ARG A 222 22.30 -22.81 -4.60
CA ARG A 222 22.21 -22.45 -6.03
C ARG A 222 22.00 -20.95 -6.30
N LEU A 223 21.47 -20.19 -5.34
CA LEU A 223 21.27 -18.75 -5.45
C LEU A 223 22.44 -17.93 -4.89
N LEU A 224 23.32 -18.55 -4.08
CA LEU A 224 24.46 -17.87 -3.48
C LEU A 224 25.51 -17.45 -4.52
N ILE A 225 25.49 -18.04 -5.72
CA ILE A 225 26.28 -17.58 -6.88
C ILE A 225 25.93 -16.14 -7.29
N HIS A 226 24.74 -15.65 -6.91
CA HIS A 226 24.26 -14.30 -7.19
C HIS A 226 24.28 -13.40 -5.95
N LYS A 227 25.02 -13.77 -4.88
CA LYS A 227 25.08 -13.00 -3.63
C LYS A 227 25.46 -11.53 -3.85
N ASP A 228 26.30 -11.23 -4.84
CA ASP A 228 26.77 -9.87 -5.12
C ASP A 228 25.67 -8.97 -5.72
N CYS A 229 24.55 -9.57 -6.15
CA CYS A 229 23.36 -8.86 -6.59
C CYS A 229 22.31 -8.69 -5.47
N MET A 230 22.53 -9.31 -4.31
CA MET A 230 21.64 -9.25 -3.15
C MET A 230 22.06 -8.09 -2.26
N ASP A 231 21.06 -7.36 -1.75
CA ASP A 231 21.25 -6.45 -0.64
C ASP A 231 21.21 -7.27 0.66
N ILE A 232 22.34 -7.37 1.37
CA ILE A 232 22.48 -8.21 2.57
C ILE A 232 22.53 -7.30 3.80
N VAL A 233 21.59 -7.49 4.71
CA VAL A 233 21.49 -6.73 5.96
C VAL A 233 21.73 -7.61 7.19
N CYS A 234 22.14 -6.98 8.28
CA CYS A 234 22.36 -7.55 9.60
C CYS A 234 21.26 -7.09 10.56
N ARG A 235 21.24 -7.71 11.75
CA ARG A 235 20.26 -7.42 12.80
C ARG A 235 20.32 -5.98 13.32
N ASP A 236 21.51 -5.38 13.31
CA ASP A 236 21.77 -4.04 13.86
C ASP A 236 21.68 -2.94 12.79
N ASP A 237 21.51 -3.32 11.52
CA ASP A 237 21.28 -2.36 10.45
C ASP A 237 19.93 -1.67 10.66
N THR A 238 19.86 -0.40 10.28
CA THR A 238 18.69 0.47 10.49
C THR A 238 17.88 0.73 9.23
N SER A 239 18.17 0.00 8.14
CA SER A 239 17.43 0.07 6.89
C SER A 239 17.43 -1.27 6.15
N SER A 240 16.40 -1.44 5.33
CA SER A 240 16.30 -2.52 4.35
C SER A 240 15.71 -1.96 3.05
N ASN A 241 15.96 -2.64 1.93
CA ASN A 241 15.32 -2.34 0.65
C ASN A 241 13.83 -2.69 0.64
N CYS A 242 13.09 -2.06 -0.27
CA CYS A 242 11.66 -2.30 -0.50
C CYS A 242 11.41 -3.77 -0.85
N PHE A 243 10.49 -4.40 -0.12
CA PHE A 243 9.99 -5.72 -0.48
C PHE A 243 8.98 -5.59 -1.62
N THR A 244 9.15 -6.39 -2.67
CA THR A 244 8.25 -6.44 -3.83
C THR A 244 7.63 -7.83 -3.99
N LYS A 245 6.57 -7.94 -4.80
CA LYS A 245 5.92 -9.21 -5.17
C LYS A 245 6.91 -10.26 -5.71
N GLY A 246 8.08 -9.84 -6.20
CA GLY A 246 9.12 -10.72 -6.69
C GLY A 246 9.99 -11.38 -5.61
N TYR A 247 9.85 -11.01 -4.33
CA TYR A 247 10.73 -11.49 -3.26
C TYR A 247 10.65 -13.01 -3.09
N GLY A 248 11.81 -13.64 -2.90
CA GLY A 248 11.95 -15.10 -2.91
C GLY A 248 11.87 -15.76 -4.30
N ARG A 249 11.44 -15.03 -5.35
CA ARG A 249 11.45 -15.50 -6.75
C ARG A 249 12.61 -14.93 -7.55
N TYR A 250 12.94 -13.65 -7.35
CA TYR A 250 14.08 -12.98 -7.97
C TYR A 250 15.05 -12.47 -6.92
N VAL A 251 16.34 -12.53 -7.24
CA VAL A 251 17.45 -12.21 -6.31
C VAL A 251 17.82 -10.74 -6.24
N LYS A 252 17.46 -9.95 -7.26
CA LYS A 252 17.84 -8.54 -7.39
C LYS A 252 16.60 -7.65 -7.36
N GLY A 253 16.65 -6.57 -6.56
CA GLY A 253 15.64 -5.52 -6.58
C GLY A 253 14.28 -5.91 -6.01
N THR A 254 14.22 -6.95 -5.18
CA THR A 254 12.95 -7.46 -4.61
C THR A 254 12.85 -7.34 -3.10
N GLY A 255 13.93 -6.95 -2.42
CA GLY A 255 14.03 -6.82 -0.97
C GLY A 255 15.41 -7.24 -0.47
N SER A 256 15.72 -6.90 0.78
CA SER A 256 16.97 -7.31 1.43
C SER A 256 16.93 -8.78 1.86
N ILE A 257 18.12 -9.36 2.07
CA ILE A 257 18.35 -10.70 2.62
C ILE A 257 19.03 -10.53 3.97
N LEU A 258 18.63 -11.32 4.97
CA LEU A 258 19.17 -11.21 6.32
C LEU A 258 20.33 -12.18 6.55
N ARG A 259 21.43 -11.67 7.11
CA ARG A 259 22.49 -12.50 7.69
C ARG A 259 22.04 -13.05 9.05
N CYS A 260 22.13 -14.36 9.23
CA CYS A 260 21.78 -15.04 10.47
C CYS A 260 22.90 -15.99 10.93
N LYS A 261 22.94 -16.29 12.23
CA LYS A 261 23.81 -17.30 12.82
C LYS A 261 23.01 -18.54 13.14
N MET A 262 23.51 -19.69 12.73
CA MET A 262 22.97 -21.01 13.04
C MET A 262 23.40 -21.45 14.45
N GLN A 263 22.78 -22.49 15.00
CA GLN A 263 23.14 -23.04 16.32
C GLN A 263 24.61 -23.50 16.43
N ASP A 264 25.18 -23.98 15.33
CA ASP A 264 26.59 -24.40 15.25
C ASP A 264 27.58 -23.21 15.13
N GLY A 265 27.06 -21.97 15.16
CA GLY A 265 27.84 -20.74 15.04
C GLY A 265 28.13 -20.32 13.61
N THR A 266 27.73 -21.10 12.59
CA THR A 266 27.94 -20.74 11.19
C THR A 266 27.05 -19.58 10.76
N GLU A 267 27.57 -18.69 9.92
CA GLU A 267 26.77 -17.63 9.31
C GLU A 267 26.13 -18.10 8.01
N LYS A 268 24.83 -17.85 7.89
CA LYS A 268 24.02 -18.15 6.70
C LYS A 268 23.20 -16.94 6.30
N LEU A 269 22.72 -16.96 5.05
CA LEU A 269 21.78 -15.97 4.54
C LEU A 269 20.38 -16.57 4.53
N ARG A 270 19.38 -15.78 4.93
CA ARG A 270 17.97 -16.16 4.87
C ARG A 270 17.12 -15.03 4.33
N PHE A 271 16.01 -15.39 3.71
CA PHE A 271 14.92 -14.44 3.45
C PHE A 271 14.30 -13.99 4.78
N PHE A 272 13.82 -12.75 4.83
CA PHE A 272 12.89 -12.30 5.89
C PHE A 272 11.64 -13.16 5.82
N THR A 273 11.03 -13.53 6.96
CA THR A 273 9.78 -14.30 6.95
C THR A 273 8.58 -13.41 6.56
N PRO A 274 7.45 -13.98 6.14
CA PRO A 274 6.21 -13.24 5.94
C PRO A 274 5.83 -12.33 7.11
N SER A 275 5.94 -12.82 8.34
CA SER A 275 5.60 -12.09 9.56
C SER A 275 6.58 -10.96 9.86
N GLU A 276 7.87 -11.12 9.56
CA GLU A 276 8.86 -10.06 9.71
C GLU A 276 8.59 -8.92 8.72
N ILE A 277 8.25 -9.25 7.47
CA ILE A 277 7.88 -8.26 6.44
C ILE A 277 6.58 -7.53 6.83
N GLN A 278 5.59 -8.27 7.33
CA GLN A 278 4.35 -7.72 7.86
C GLN A 278 4.61 -6.69 8.97
N ARG A 279 5.50 -7.00 9.92
CA ARG A 279 5.90 -6.06 10.98
C ARG A 279 6.62 -4.82 10.42
N LEU A 280 7.52 -5.00 9.45
CA LEU A 280 8.20 -3.89 8.77
C LEU A 280 7.22 -3.00 7.98
N MET A 281 6.06 -3.52 7.59
CA MET A 281 4.97 -2.79 6.94
C MET A 281 3.96 -2.19 7.93
N GLY A 282 4.19 -2.32 9.24
CA GLY A 282 3.34 -1.72 10.28
C GLY A 282 2.07 -2.50 10.61
N PHE A 283 1.94 -3.74 10.16
CA PHE A 283 0.80 -4.59 10.48
C PHE A 283 0.97 -5.28 11.83
N PRO A 284 -0.11 -5.39 12.63
CA PRO A 284 -0.04 -6.07 13.92
C PRO A 284 0.11 -7.59 13.73
N GLU A 285 0.67 -8.27 14.73
CA GLU A 285 0.87 -9.72 14.70
C GLU A 285 -0.43 -10.51 14.61
N THR A 286 -1.55 -9.92 15.05
CA THR A 286 -2.88 -10.53 14.95
C THR A 286 -3.43 -10.53 13.53
N PHE A 287 -2.84 -9.74 12.62
CA PHE A 287 -3.37 -9.56 11.28
C PHE A 287 -3.18 -10.82 10.45
N GLY A 288 -4.27 -11.37 9.94
CA GLY A 288 -4.27 -12.60 9.12
C GLY A 288 -4.18 -13.90 9.93
N ASN A 289 -4.15 -13.88 11.27
CA ASN A 289 -4.05 -15.09 12.09
C ASN A 289 -5.25 -16.05 11.96
N ASN A 290 -6.40 -15.56 11.50
CA ASN A 290 -7.58 -16.38 11.21
C ASN A 290 -7.55 -16.99 9.79
N TYR A 291 -6.48 -16.73 9.03
CA TYR A 291 -6.30 -17.21 7.67
C TYR A 291 -5.11 -18.18 7.62
N SER A 292 -5.38 -19.45 7.28
CA SER A 292 -4.35 -20.42 6.92
C SER A 292 -4.14 -20.35 5.40
N PRO A 293 -3.05 -19.75 4.88
CA PRO A 293 -2.79 -19.81 3.47
C PRO A 293 -2.38 -21.25 3.15
N LYS A 294 -3.18 -21.95 2.33
CA LYS A 294 -2.75 -23.20 1.68
C LYS A 294 -1.55 -23.00 0.73
N THR A 295 -1.05 -21.77 0.56
CA THR A 295 0.10 -21.42 -0.31
C THR A 295 0.97 -20.30 0.30
N SER A 296 1.80 -20.67 1.28
CA SER A 296 2.81 -19.83 1.93
C SER A 296 4.01 -19.51 1.01
N THR A 297 3.82 -18.75 -0.07
CA THR A 297 4.95 -18.22 -0.85
C THR A 297 5.15 -16.74 -0.57
N PHE A 298 6.41 -16.32 -0.43
CA PHE A 298 6.84 -14.93 -0.22
C PHE A 298 6.15 -13.93 -1.14
N ALA A 299 6.05 -14.30 -2.41
CA ALA A 299 5.44 -13.49 -3.44
C ALA A 299 3.94 -13.26 -3.24
N ASN A 300 3.21 -14.23 -2.67
CA ASN A 300 1.79 -14.06 -2.38
C ASN A 300 1.64 -13.02 -1.28
N VAL A 301 2.32 -13.23 -0.15
CA VAL A 301 2.33 -12.34 1.00
C VAL A 301 2.66 -10.90 0.57
N ILE A 302 3.75 -10.68 -0.17
CA ILE A 302 4.18 -9.32 -0.55
C ILE A 302 3.34 -8.73 -1.69
N SER A 303 2.78 -9.55 -2.59
CA SER A 303 1.78 -9.06 -3.55
C SER A 303 0.52 -8.51 -2.87
N TYR A 304 0.19 -9.02 -1.68
CA TYR A 304 -0.93 -8.54 -0.89
C TYR A 304 -0.64 -7.20 -0.21
N TRP A 305 0.62 -7.00 0.20
CA TRP A 305 1.06 -5.77 0.86
C TRP A 305 1.54 -4.68 -0.10
N GLU A 306 1.67 -4.94 -1.42
CA GLU A 306 1.95 -3.90 -2.42
C GLU A 306 0.81 -2.88 -2.56
N VAL A 307 -0.37 -3.19 -2.02
CA VAL A 307 -1.59 -2.38 -2.02
C VAL A 307 -1.68 -1.46 -0.78
N VAL A 308 -0.60 -1.31 -0.02
CA VAL A 308 -0.56 -0.58 1.27
C VAL A 308 0.62 0.38 1.36
#